data_AF-A0A670ZSH1-F1
#
_entry.id   AF-A0A670ZSH1-F1
#
_cell.length_a   1.000
_cell.length_b   1.000
_cell.length_c   1.000
_cell.angle_alpha   90.00
_cell.angle_beta   90.00
_cell.angle_gamma   90.00
#
_symmetry.space_group_name_H-M   'P 1'
#
loop_
_entity.id
_entity.type
_entity.pdbx_description
1 polymer ?
#
loop_
_entity_poly.entity_id
_entity_poly.type
_entity_poly.pdbx_seq_one_letter_code
_entity_poly.pdbx_strand_id
1 'polypeptide(L)'
;MPNWIFPPDPSHLLLYYSSPEAINGAWGSWSPWSHCTRTCGAGIQAAERHWKYCTGERKHYRMCNVKGCQKSRPNFREMQCSEFDTVAYKNEFYQWIPIYNTANPCELQCQPTNQHFSEKMLDAVIDGTPCFEGNSYRDVCINGMCKVLGISKIHWQDNMLHMITVLNSN
;
A
#
# COMPACT_ATOMS: atom_id res chain seq x y z
N MET A 1 38.50 55.48 26.06
CA MET A 1 39.63 55.05 25.20
C MET A 1 40.51 54.11 26.02
N PRO A 2 40.97 52.97 25.48
CA PRO A 2 40.23 51.82 24.95
C PRO A 2 40.12 50.70 26.01
N ASN A 3 38.94 50.09 26.15
CA ASN A 3 38.83 48.80 26.85
C ASN A 3 38.99 47.68 25.82
N TRP A 4 40.12 46.99 25.90
CA TRP A 4 40.42 45.79 25.15
C TRP A 4 39.55 44.64 25.69
N ILE A 5 38.44 44.36 25.01
CA ILE A 5 37.69 43.12 25.25
C ILE A 5 38.39 42.04 24.45
N PHE A 6 39.00 41.10 25.18
CA PHE A 6 39.65 39.90 24.66
C PHE A 6 38.74 39.15 23.66
N PRO A 7 39.31 38.45 22.67
CA PRO A 7 38.54 37.54 21.82
C PRO A 7 37.86 36.48 22.70
N PRO A 8 36.62 36.04 22.39
CA PRO A 8 35.96 35.01 23.16
C PRO A 8 36.75 33.70 23.05
N ASP A 9 36.92 33.07 24.21
CA ASP A 9 37.57 31.78 24.39
C ASP A 9 37.05 30.73 23.37
N PRO A 10 37.93 30.02 22.62
CA PRO A 10 37.54 29.02 21.64
C PRO A 10 36.73 27.84 22.22
N SER A 11 36.74 27.66 23.55
CA SER A 11 36.03 26.58 24.23
C SER A 11 34.50 26.73 24.25
N HIS A 12 33.97 27.95 24.01
CA HIS A 12 32.52 28.20 24.06
C HIS A 12 31.78 28.04 22.72
N LEU A 13 32.49 27.86 21.59
CA LEU A 13 31.87 27.62 20.28
C LEU A 13 31.31 26.19 20.14
N LEU A 14 31.73 25.26 21.00
CA LEU A 14 31.31 23.86 20.94
C LEU A 14 29.92 23.60 21.54
N LEU A 15 29.36 24.54 22.31
CA LEU A 15 28.05 24.38 22.95
C LEU A 15 26.87 24.88 22.10
N TYR A 16 27.13 25.61 21.02
CA TYR A 16 26.07 26.13 20.12
C TYR A 16 25.92 25.33 18.81
N TYR A 17 26.76 24.31 18.60
CA TYR A 17 26.66 23.40 17.46
C TYR A 17 26.49 21.95 17.91
N SER A 18 25.73 21.72 18.99
CA SER A 18 25.04 20.44 19.14
C SER A 18 23.92 20.40 18.11
N SER A 19 24.26 19.96 16.90
CA SER A 19 23.29 19.36 15.98
C SER A 19 22.45 18.41 16.84
N PRO A 20 21.11 18.55 16.90
CA PRO A 20 20.30 17.55 17.60
C PRO A 20 20.73 16.24 16.99
N GLU A 21 21.27 15.35 17.83
CA GLU A 21 21.84 14.07 17.42
C GLU A 21 20.97 13.57 16.30
N ALA A 22 21.53 13.38 15.10
CA ALA A 22 20.82 12.71 14.06
C ALA A 22 20.49 11.35 14.66
N ILE A 23 19.28 11.22 15.19
CA ILE A 23 18.75 9.96 15.66
C ILE A 23 18.73 9.19 14.37
N ASN A 24 19.77 8.39 14.16
CA ASN A 24 19.81 7.37 13.15
C ASN A 24 18.64 6.48 13.52
N GLY A 25 17.47 6.82 12.98
CA GLY A 25 16.24 6.16 13.29
C GLY A 25 16.30 4.82 12.62
N ALA A 26 16.92 3.89 13.33
CA ALA A 26 16.90 2.50 12.95
C ALA A 26 15.43 2.10 12.88
N TRP A 27 15.03 1.51 11.75
CA TRP A 27 13.69 0.96 11.60
C TRP A 27 13.37 0.05 12.79
N GLY A 28 12.22 0.28 13.43
CA GLY A 28 11.68 -0.70 14.38
C GLY A 28 11.43 -2.05 13.69
N SER A 29 11.49 -3.14 14.45
CA SER A 29 11.14 -4.47 13.93
C SER A 29 9.71 -4.48 13.39
N TRP A 30 9.49 -5.25 12.32
CA TRP A 30 8.14 -5.49 11.81
C TRP A 30 7.26 -6.15 12.87
N SER A 31 5.98 -5.77 12.91
CA SER A 31 4.98 -6.49 13.67
C SER A 31 4.88 -7.94 13.16
N PRO A 32 4.33 -8.85 13.99
CA PRO A 32 3.79 -10.09 13.47
C PRO A 32 2.81 -9.82 12.32
N TRP A 33 2.74 -10.76 11.38
CA TRP A 33 1.76 -10.71 10.30
C TRP A 33 0.35 -10.75 10.86
N SER A 34 -0.54 -9.93 10.28
CA SER A 34 -1.97 -9.94 10.59
C SER A 34 -2.59 -11.29 10.26
N HIS A 35 -3.82 -11.52 10.74
CA HIS A 35 -4.63 -12.61 10.22
C HIS A 35 -4.80 -12.48 8.70
N CYS A 36 -4.88 -13.62 8.02
CA CYS A 36 -5.14 -13.63 6.59
C CYS A 36 -6.54 -13.07 6.34
N THR A 37 -6.67 -12.11 5.43
CA THR A 37 -7.99 -11.51 5.11
C THR A 37 -9.00 -12.55 4.62
N ARG A 38 -8.53 -13.71 4.13
CA ARG A 38 -9.37 -14.74 3.51
C ARG A 38 -8.91 -16.14 3.85
N THR A 39 -9.81 -17.11 3.83
CA THR A 39 -9.47 -18.54 4.03
C THR A 39 -9.22 -19.29 2.72
N CYS A 40 -9.59 -18.71 1.57
CA CYS A 40 -9.34 -19.25 0.23
C CYS A 40 -9.24 -18.14 -0.83
N GLY A 41 -8.68 -18.48 -1.99
CA GLY A 41 -8.62 -17.67 -3.21
C GLY A 41 -7.63 -16.51 -3.17
N ALA A 42 -6.53 -16.66 -2.42
CA ALA A 42 -5.48 -15.66 -2.21
C ALA A 42 -5.94 -14.44 -1.38
N GLY A 43 -5.83 -14.58 -0.06
CA GLY A 43 -5.91 -13.46 0.87
C GLY A 43 -4.59 -12.72 1.04
N ILE A 44 -4.63 -11.64 1.81
CA ILE A 44 -3.49 -10.80 2.16
C ILE A 44 -3.26 -10.84 3.67
N GLN A 45 -2.00 -10.78 4.09
CA GLN A 45 -1.58 -10.39 5.43
C GLN A 45 -0.77 -9.11 5.36
N ALA A 46 -0.97 -8.24 6.35
CA ALA A 46 -0.19 -7.03 6.53
C ALA A 46 0.75 -7.18 7.74
N ALA A 47 1.95 -6.61 7.66
CA ALA A 47 2.82 -6.39 8.81
C ALA A 47 3.18 -4.92 8.85
N GLU A 48 3.13 -4.30 10.01
CA GLU A 48 3.34 -2.87 10.18
C GLU A 48 4.57 -2.62 11.05
N ARG A 49 5.29 -1.52 10.79
CA ARG A 49 6.35 -1.05 11.67
C ARG A 49 6.09 0.40 12.04
N HIS A 50 6.20 0.70 13.33
CA HIS A 50 5.98 2.04 13.85
C HIS A 50 7.33 2.68 14.17
N TRP A 51 7.62 3.84 13.60
CA TRP A 51 8.62 4.74 14.17
C TRP A 51 8.41 6.20 13.74
N LYS A 52 8.87 7.11 14.59
CA LYS A 52 8.45 8.52 14.58
C LYS A 52 9.09 9.41 13.50
N TYR A 53 10.16 9.00 12.83
CA TYR A 53 10.92 9.90 11.95
C TYR A 53 11.48 9.29 10.62
N CYS A 54 10.97 8.16 10.09
CA CYS A 54 11.32 7.75 8.70
C CYS A 54 10.34 8.25 7.67
N THR A 55 10.93 8.50 6.51
CA THR A 55 10.33 8.28 5.20
C THR A 55 10.55 6.83 4.74
N GLY A 56 9.48 6.13 4.33
CA GLY A 56 9.50 4.79 3.73
C GLY A 56 8.28 3.93 4.07
N GLU A 57 8.13 2.76 3.44
CA GLU A 57 6.97 1.88 3.61
C GLU A 57 6.74 1.45 5.06
N ARG A 58 5.55 1.77 5.60
CA ARG A 58 5.15 1.43 6.98
C ARG A 58 4.39 0.11 7.08
N LYS A 59 3.92 -0.42 5.95
CA LYS A 59 3.16 -1.66 5.85
C LYS A 59 3.74 -2.55 4.77
N HIS A 60 4.01 -3.80 5.11
CA HIS A 60 4.35 -4.86 4.18
C HIS A 60 3.15 -5.76 3.97
N TYR A 61 3.02 -6.28 2.74
CA TYR A 61 1.94 -7.20 2.38
C TYR A 61 2.49 -8.50 1.83
N ARG A 62 1.83 -9.61 2.16
CA ARG A 62 2.10 -10.91 1.55
C ARG A 62 0.81 -11.67 1.32
N MET A 63 0.87 -12.64 0.42
CA MET A 63 -0.26 -13.52 0.15
C MET A 63 -0.34 -14.66 1.14
N CYS A 64 -1.56 -15.08 1.41
CA CYS A 64 -1.90 -16.21 2.27
C CYS A 64 -3.11 -16.94 1.67
N ASN A 65 -3.26 -18.23 1.98
CA ASN A 65 -4.43 -19.02 1.54
C ASN A 65 -4.71 -18.93 0.02
N VAL A 66 -3.64 -19.04 -0.79
CA VAL A 66 -3.66 -19.00 -2.27
C VAL A 66 -4.35 -20.19 -2.94
N LYS A 67 -4.86 -21.15 -2.16
CA LYS A 67 -5.66 -22.27 -2.70
C LYS A 67 -6.98 -21.71 -3.23
N GLY A 68 -7.37 -22.07 -4.45
CA GLY A 68 -8.63 -21.64 -5.04
C GLY A 68 -9.84 -21.97 -4.16
N CYS A 69 -10.82 -21.07 -4.13
CA CYS A 69 -12.11 -21.35 -3.51
C CYS A 69 -12.92 -22.34 -4.37
N GLN A 70 -13.96 -22.94 -3.81
CA GLN A 70 -14.92 -23.72 -4.60
C GLN A 70 -15.52 -22.84 -5.70
N LYS A 71 -15.59 -23.34 -6.94
CA LYS A 71 -16.10 -22.62 -8.12
C LYS A 71 -17.55 -22.11 -7.98
N SER A 72 -18.29 -22.61 -6.99
CA SER A 72 -19.64 -22.16 -6.65
C SER A 72 -19.70 -20.78 -6.00
N ARG A 73 -18.56 -20.22 -5.55
CA ARG A 73 -18.55 -18.91 -4.87
C ARG A 73 -18.21 -17.79 -5.86
N PRO A 74 -18.93 -16.66 -5.81
CA PRO A 74 -18.63 -15.49 -6.62
C PRO A 74 -17.23 -14.96 -6.30
N ASN A 75 -16.61 -14.32 -7.29
CA ASN A 75 -15.28 -13.74 -7.11
C ASN A 75 -15.33 -12.50 -6.19
N PHE A 76 -14.19 -12.04 -5.68
CA PHE A 76 -14.19 -10.96 -4.67
C PHE A 76 -14.67 -9.63 -5.22
N ARG A 77 -14.34 -9.35 -6.48
CA ARG A 77 -14.84 -8.18 -7.18
C ARG A 77 -16.33 -8.29 -7.49
N GLU A 78 -16.80 -9.51 -7.76
CA GLU A 78 -18.21 -9.80 -8.03
C GLU A 78 -19.06 -9.61 -6.78
N MET A 79 -18.62 -10.16 -5.63
CA MET A 79 -19.28 -9.92 -4.34
C MET A 79 -19.43 -8.43 -4.05
N GLN A 80 -18.40 -7.62 -4.34
CA GLN A 80 -18.45 -6.18 -4.12
C GLN A 80 -19.47 -5.46 -5.02
N CYS A 81 -19.66 -5.89 -6.27
CA CYS A 81 -20.74 -5.35 -7.12
C CYS A 81 -22.12 -5.82 -6.63
N SER A 82 -22.26 -7.08 -6.23
CA SER A 82 -23.54 -7.65 -5.76
C SER A 82 -24.09 -7.00 -4.49
N GLU A 83 -23.26 -6.34 -3.68
CA GLU A 83 -23.74 -5.51 -2.55
C GLU A 83 -24.70 -4.40 -3.03
N PHE A 84 -24.53 -3.93 -4.28
CA PHE A 84 -25.38 -2.89 -4.87
C PHE A 84 -26.65 -3.44 -5.53
N ASP A 85 -26.85 -4.76 -5.60
CA ASP A 85 -28.05 -5.36 -6.19
C ASP A 85 -29.33 -5.01 -5.38
N THR A 86 -29.15 -4.76 -4.08
CA THR A 86 -30.25 -4.39 -3.17
C THR A 86 -30.46 -2.87 -3.06
N VAL A 87 -29.67 -2.07 -3.80
CA VAL A 87 -29.71 -0.61 -3.78
C VAL A 87 -30.26 -0.09 -5.10
N ALA A 88 -31.34 0.69 -5.03
CA ALA A 88 -31.94 1.27 -6.22
C ALA A 88 -31.00 2.33 -6.85
N TYR A 89 -30.64 2.14 -8.12
CA TYR A 89 -29.93 3.13 -8.94
C TYR A 89 -30.92 3.76 -9.92
N LYS A 90 -31.07 5.09 -9.85
CA LYS A 90 -32.05 5.84 -10.68
C LYS A 90 -33.46 5.24 -10.63
N ASN A 91 -33.90 4.86 -9.43
CA ASN A 91 -35.21 4.24 -9.14
C ASN A 91 -35.42 2.83 -9.71
N GLU A 92 -34.36 2.17 -10.17
CA GLU A 92 -34.40 0.78 -10.64
C GLU A 92 -33.37 -0.08 -9.92
N PHE A 93 -33.66 -1.38 -9.81
CA PHE A 93 -32.72 -2.37 -9.27
C PHE A 93 -32.07 -3.12 -10.41
N TYR A 94 -30.77 -3.38 -10.27
CA TYR A 94 -30.00 -4.11 -11.26
C TYR A 94 -29.19 -5.20 -10.59
N GLN A 95 -28.87 -6.24 -11.37
CA GLN A 95 -27.80 -7.16 -11.02
C GLN A 95 -26.50 -6.61 -11.59
N TRP A 96 -25.53 -6.37 -10.73
CA TRP A 96 -24.29 -5.71 -11.07
C TRP A 96 -23.16 -6.73 -11.25
N ILE A 97 -22.51 -6.70 -12.41
CA ILE A 97 -21.33 -7.49 -12.69
C ILE A 97 -20.08 -6.60 -12.75
N PRO A 98 -18.91 -7.10 -12.31
CA PRO A 98 -17.71 -6.30 -12.28
C PRO A 98 -17.10 -6.12 -13.67
N ILE A 99 -16.59 -4.92 -13.94
CA ILE A 99 -15.78 -4.61 -15.11
C ILE A 99 -14.32 -4.42 -14.67
N TYR A 100 -13.41 -4.96 -15.47
CA TYR A 100 -11.97 -4.80 -15.27
C TYR A 100 -11.45 -3.74 -16.24
N ASN A 101 -11.10 -2.57 -15.71
CA ASN A 101 -10.47 -1.48 -16.46
C ASN A 101 -8.95 -1.61 -16.39
N THR A 102 -8.26 -1.60 -17.53
CA THR A 102 -6.79 -1.70 -17.55
C THR A 102 -6.08 -0.42 -17.10
N ALA A 103 -6.73 0.74 -17.22
CA ALA A 103 -6.19 2.02 -16.76
C ALA A 103 -6.27 2.14 -15.24
N ASN A 104 -7.44 1.83 -14.67
CA ASN A 104 -7.72 1.90 -13.23
C ASN A 104 -8.25 0.54 -12.71
N PRO A 105 -7.38 -0.48 -12.62
CA PRO A 105 -7.82 -1.83 -12.26
C PRO A 105 -8.37 -1.95 -10.85
N CYS A 106 -8.05 -1.03 -9.94
CA CYS A 106 -8.49 -1.10 -8.55
C CYS A 106 -9.69 -0.21 -8.23
N GLU A 107 -10.29 0.45 -9.21
CA GLU A 107 -11.61 1.06 -9.07
C GLU A 107 -12.69 -0.02 -9.16
N LEU A 108 -13.77 0.13 -8.38
CA LEU A 108 -14.93 -0.76 -8.50
C LEU A 108 -15.86 -0.19 -9.57
N GLN A 109 -15.68 -0.66 -10.80
CA GLN A 109 -16.60 -0.40 -11.90
C GLN A 109 -17.55 -1.58 -12.06
N CYS A 110 -18.84 -1.31 -12.10
CA CYS A 110 -19.87 -2.33 -12.28
C CYS A 110 -20.78 -1.96 -13.46
N GLN A 111 -21.26 -2.97 -14.16
CA GLN A 111 -22.25 -2.83 -15.23
C GLN A 111 -23.46 -3.70 -14.89
N PRO A 112 -24.69 -3.21 -15.10
CA PRO A 112 -25.87 -4.02 -14.96
C PRO A 112 -25.89 -5.13 -16.02
N THR A 113 -26.28 -6.35 -15.66
CA THR A 113 -26.29 -7.53 -16.56
C THR A 113 -27.10 -7.30 -17.85
N ASN A 114 -28.15 -6.48 -17.79
CA ASN A 114 -29.09 -6.25 -18.90
C ASN A 114 -28.92 -4.88 -19.59
N GLN A 115 -27.85 -4.13 -19.29
CA GLN A 115 -27.58 -2.87 -19.99
C GLN A 115 -26.11 -2.71 -20.40
N HIS A 116 -25.82 -1.66 -21.17
CA HIS A 116 -24.51 -1.40 -21.74
C HIS A 116 -23.77 -0.22 -21.09
N PHE A 117 -24.35 0.40 -20.05
CA PHE A 117 -23.66 1.44 -19.31
C PHE A 117 -22.80 0.82 -18.21
N SER A 118 -21.79 1.55 -17.77
CA SER A 118 -20.99 1.20 -16.60
C SER A 118 -21.02 2.36 -15.61
N GLU A 119 -20.94 2.04 -14.33
CA GLU A 119 -20.92 3.03 -13.25
C GLU A 119 -19.78 2.72 -12.29
N LYS A 120 -19.14 3.77 -11.79
CA LYS A 120 -18.13 3.64 -10.75
C LYS A 120 -18.83 3.63 -9.40
N MET A 121 -18.86 2.46 -8.76
CA MET A 121 -19.51 2.28 -7.46
C MET A 121 -18.62 2.71 -6.30
N LEU A 122 -17.31 2.42 -6.38
CA LEU A 122 -16.32 2.82 -5.36
C LEU A 122 -15.01 3.25 -6.02
N ASP A 123 -14.33 4.21 -5.39
CA ASP A 123 -13.00 4.68 -5.81
C ASP A 123 -11.91 3.61 -5.65
N ALA A 124 -12.11 2.66 -4.72
CA ALA A 124 -11.20 1.55 -4.51
C ALA A 124 -11.97 0.27 -4.16
N VAL A 125 -11.57 -0.85 -4.76
CA VAL A 125 -11.97 -2.19 -4.32
C VAL A 125 -11.32 -2.53 -2.99
N ILE A 126 -11.89 -3.50 -2.28
CA ILE A 126 -11.33 -4.04 -1.05
C ILE A 126 -9.93 -4.61 -1.30
N ASP A 127 -8.99 -4.32 -0.39
CA ASP A 127 -7.62 -4.81 -0.46
C ASP A 127 -7.56 -6.35 -0.58
N GLY A 128 -6.77 -6.85 -1.52
CA GLY A 128 -6.70 -8.28 -1.86
C GLY A 128 -7.66 -8.73 -2.96
N THR A 129 -8.45 -7.83 -3.51
CA THR A 129 -9.20 -8.08 -4.75
C THR A 129 -8.21 -8.19 -5.92
N PRO A 130 -8.34 -9.20 -6.80
CA PRO A 130 -7.52 -9.30 -8.01
C PRO A 130 -7.67 -8.06 -8.90
N CYS A 131 -6.56 -7.57 -9.45
CA CYS A 131 -6.58 -6.38 -10.30
C CYS A 131 -7.28 -6.65 -11.64
N PHE A 132 -6.94 -7.78 -12.26
CA PHE A 132 -7.40 -8.15 -13.59
C PHE A 132 -8.24 -9.43 -13.56
N GLU A 133 -8.95 -9.68 -14.65
CA GLU A 133 -9.68 -10.92 -14.84
C GLU A 133 -8.70 -12.09 -15.05
N GLY A 134 -8.85 -13.15 -14.26
CA GLY A 134 -8.07 -14.38 -14.39
C GLY A 134 -7.61 -14.97 -13.07
N ASN A 135 -6.85 -16.07 -13.17
CA ASN A 135 -6.30 -16.80 -12.02
C ASN A 135 -4.86 -16.35 -11.68
N SER A 136 -4.48 -15.13 -12.02
CA SER A 136 -3.21 -14.58 -11.57
C SER A 136 -3.35 -14.15 -10.12
N TYR A 137 -3.11 -15.09 -9.20
CA TYR A 137 -3.04 -14.83 -7.77
C TYR A 137 -1.78 -14.02 -7.40
N ARG A 138 -1.35 -13.03 -8.19
CA ARG A 138 -0.14 -12.26 -7.90
C ARG A 138 -0.44 -10.78 -7.91
N ASP A 139 -1.24 -10.32 -8.85
CA ASP A 139 -1.73 -8.95 -8.91
C ASP A 139 -2.96 -8.77 -8.01
N VAL A 140 -2.85 -7.88 -7.04
CA VAL A 140 -3.91 -7.55 -6.09
C VAL A 140 -3.96 -6.05 -5.84
N CYS A 141 -5.16 -5.56 -5.60
CA CYS A 141 -5.38 -4.18 -5.21
C CYS A 141 -5.03 -3.97 -3.75
N ILE A 142 -4.22 -2.95 -3.47
CA ILE A 142 -3.82 -2.54 -2.13
C ILE A 142 -3.77 -1.02 -2.09
N ASN A 143 -4.55 -0.39 -1.20
CA ASN A 143 -4.68 1.07 -1.10
C ASN A 143 -5.04 1.70 -2.46
N GLY A 144 -5.96 1.08 -3.21
CA GLY A 144 -6.39 1.58 -4.52
C GLY A 144 -5.37 1.44 -5.66
N MET A 145 -4.21 0.81 -5.43
CA MET A 145 -3.19 0.57 -6.46
C MET A 145 -3.02 -0.91 -6.73
N CYS A 146 -2.81 -1.27 -8.01
CA CYS A 146 -2.50 -2.65 -8.37
C CYS A 146 -1.05 -2.97 -8.03
N LYS A 147 -0.84 -3.97 -7.16
CA LYS A 147 0.46 -4.41 -6.69
C LYS A 147 0.66 -5.87 -7.09
N VAL A 148 1.84 -6.20 -7.64
CA VAL A 148 2.22 -7.58 -7.90
C VAL A 148 3.02 -8.12 -6.71
N LEU A 149 2.43 -9.10 -6.01
CA LEU A 149 3.05 -9.81 -4.91
C LEU A 149 3.89 -10.98 -5.46
N GLY A 150 5.20 -10.79 -5.53
CA GLY A 150 6.15 -11.84 -5.91
C GLY A 150 6.36 -12.85 -4.78
N ILE A 151 6.42 -14.13 -5.11
CA ILE A 151 6.89 -15.16 -4.18
C ILE A 151 8.40 -14.88 -3.97
N SER A 152 8.75 -14.43 -2.77
CA SER A 152 10.12 -14.09 -2.35
C SER A 152 10.90 -13.17 -3.28
N LYS A 153 10.67 -11.86 -3.17
CA LYS A 153 11.70 -10.82 -3.05
C LYS A 153 11.00 -9.52 -2.67
N ILE A 154 11.21 -9.08 -1.44
CA ILE A 154 10.96 -7.71 -1.01
C ILE A 154 11.84 -6.84 -1.92
N HIS A 155 11.26 -6.28 -2.97
CA HIS A 155 11.80 -5.14 -3.69
C HIS A 155 10.68 -4.53 -4.52
N TRP A 156 10.00 -3.56 -3.95
CA TRP A 156 9.44 -2.47 -4.74
C TRP A 156 10.17 -1.21 -4.28
N GLN A 157 10.82 -0.57 -5.24
CA GLN A 157 11.82 0.49 -5.07
C GLN A 157 11.21 1.77 -4.49
N ASP A 158 11.74 2.24 -3.35
CA ASP A 158 11.72 3.67 -3.04
C ASP A 158 12.97 4.31 -3.67
N ASN A 159 12.78 4.91 -4.84
CA ASN A 159 13.71 5.90 -5.38
C ASN A 159 13.66 7.14 -4.47
N MET A 160 14.54 7.21 -3.46
CA MET A 160 15.00 8.49 -2.92
C MET A 160 16.33 8.34 -2.18
N LEU A 161 17.43 8.25 -2.93
CA LEU A 161 18.68 8.94 -2.54
C LEU A 161 19.52 9.19 -3.80
N HIS A 162 19.27 10.32 -4.46
CA HIS A 162 20.33 10.98 -5.21
C HIS A 162 21.26 11.66 -4.21
N MET A 163 22.53 11.29 -4.29
CA MET A 163 23.73 12.03 -3.88
C MET A 163 24.15 12.02 -2.40
N ILE A 164 25.48 11.90 -2.26
CA ILE A 164 26.35 11.92 -1.07
C ILE A 164 26.52 10.49 -0.49
N THR A 165 27.66 9.80 -0.62
CA THR A 165 29.03 10.28 -0.38
C THR A 165 30.07 9.57 -1.26
N VAL A 166 30.96 10.39 -1.78
CA VAL A 166 32.28 10.10 -2.31
C VAL A 166 33.19 9.57 -1.18
N LEU A 167 34.03 8.58 -1.52
CA LEU A 167 35.28 8.14 -0.88
C LEU A 167 35.30 7.27 0.40
N ASN A 168 36.24 6.31 0.31
CA ASN A 168 37.03 5.62 1.36
C ASN A 168 36.46 4.31 1.94
N SER A 169 37.18 3.19 2.03
CA SER A 169 38.54 2.79 1.60
C SER A 169 38.64 1.28 1.78
N ASN A 170 39.25 0.58 0.81
CA ASN A 170 40.39 -0.34 0.98
C ASN A 170 40.65 -1.09 -0.33
#